data_AF-A0A963W891-F1
#
_entry.id   AF-A0A963W891-F1
#
_cell.length_a   1.000
_cell.length_b   1.000
_cell.length_c   1.000
_cell.angle_alpha   90.00
_cell.angle_beta   90.00
_cell.angle_gamma   90.00
#
_symmetry.space_group_name_H-M   'P 1'
#
loop_
_entity.id
_entity.type
_entity.pdbx_description
1 polymer ?
#
loop_
_entity_poly.entity_id
_entity_poly.type
_entity_poly.pdbx_seq_one_letter_code
_entity_poly.pdbx_strand_id
1 'polypeptide(L)'
;ALAETAVARFELMGILIVHRTGLMLPGEPIVLVSAAAFHRREAIEAVDFAMDHLKGDSWFWKREKREDGWQWIEPRERDHADLARWQ
;
A
#
# COMPACT_ATOMS: atom_id res chain seq x y z
N ALA A 1 -2.76 8.43 -10.82
CA ALA A 1 -2.84 7.01 -11.21
C ALA A 1 -3.60 6.18 -10.16
N LEU A 2 -2.96 5.53 -9.17
CA LEU A 2 -3.67 4.59 -8.26
C LEU A 2 -4.86 5.19 -7.51
N ALA A 3 -4.71 6.39 -6.92
CA ALA A 3 -5.80 7.05 -6.21
C ALA A 3 -7.01 7.31 -7.13
N GLU A 4 -6.75 7.79 -8.35
CA GLU A 4 -7.81 8.03 -9.36
C GLU A 4 -8.47 6.72 -9.78
N THR A 5 -7.68 5.65 -9.99
CA THR A 5 -8.20 4.31 -10.28
C THR A 5 -9.10 3.79 -9.16
N ALA A 6 -8.67 3.93 -7.90
CA ALA A 6 -9.45 3.50 -6.74
C ALA A 6 -10.76 4.30 -6.62
N VAL A 7 -10.70 5.62 -6.80
CA VAL A 7 -11.90 6.48 -6.78
C VAL A 7 -12.91 6.05 -7.85
N ALA A 8 -12.44 5.79 -9.08
CA ALA A 8 -13.31 5.36 -10.17
C ALA A 8 -13.85 3.94 -9.98
N ARG A 9 -13.03 3.00 -9.49
CA ARG A 9 -13.41 1.57 -9.35
C ARG A 9 -14.44 1.33 -8.25
N PHE A 10 -14.37 2.07 -7.15
CA PHE A 10 -15.19 1.85 -5.96
C PHE A 10 -16.19 3.00 -5.68
N GLU A 11 -16.37 3.92 -6.63
CA GLU A 11 -17.28 5.08 -6.49
C GLU A 11 -17.03 5.88 -5.19
N LEU A 12 -15.76 6.13 -4.88
CA LEU A 12 -15.37 6.79 -3.64
C LEU A 12 -15.71 8.28 -3.65
N MET A 13 -16.07 8.82 -2.48
CA MET A 13 -16.12 10.27 -2.26
C MET A 13 -14.71 10.87 -2.19
N GLY A 14 -13.73 10.08 -1.76
CA GLY A 14 -12.34 10.50 -1.69
C GLY A 14 -11.43 9.43 -1.10
N ILE A 15 -10.14 9.56 -1.37
CA ILE A 15 -9.09 8.70 -0.83
C ILE A 15 -7.86 9.54 -0.48
N LEU A 16 -7.21 9.22 0.64
CA LEU A 16 -5.95 9.80 1.09
C LEU A 16 -4.92 8.69 1.20
N ILE A 17 -3.79 8.86 0.52
CA ILE A 17 -2.63 7.96 0.59
C ILE A 17 -1.42 8.78 1.01
N VAL A 18 -0.86 8.46 2.17
CA VAL A 18 0.36 9.08 2.69
C VAL A 18 1.38 7.98 2.94
N HIS A 19 2.55 8.10 2.32
CA HIS A 19 3.65 7.17 2.53
C HIS A 19 4.90 7.98 2.93
N ARG A 20 5.52 7.60 4.05
CA ARG A 20 6.77 8.22 4.51
C ARG A 20 7.97 7.61 3.78
N THR A 21 9.07 8.35 3.69
CA THR A 21 10.35 7.83 3.20
C THR A 21 11.47 8.18 4.18
N GLY A 22 12.64 7.58 4.00
CA GLY A 22 13.81 7.80 4.85
C GLY A 22 14.00 6.74 5.94
N LEU A 23 14.80 7.09 6.95
CA LEU A 23 15.07 6.20 8.08
C LEU A 23 13.83 6.10 8.98
N MET A 24 13.47 4.88 9.35
CA MET A 24 12.37 4.60 10.28
C MET A 24 12.80 3.54 11.27
N LEU A 25 12.39 3.72 12.53
CA LEU A 25 12.60 2.73 13.59
C LEU A 25 11.41 1.76 13.69
N PRO A 26 11.63 0.55 14.26
CA PRO A 26 10.53 -0.37 14.54
C PRO A 26 9.41 0.29 15.34
N GLY A 27 8.17 0.09 14.90
CA GLY A 27 6.98 0.66 15.53
C GLY A 27 6.54 2.01 14.96
N GLU A 28 7.34 2.66 14.11
CA GLU A 28 6.92 3.88 13.44
C GLU A 28 5.89 3.62 12.33
N PRO A 29 4.86 4.47 12.19
CA PRO A 29 3.92 4.37 11.08
C PRO A 29 4.65 4.70 9.77
N ILE A 30 4.42 3.88 8.74
CA ILE A 30 5.09 4.01 7.43
C ILE A 30 4.13 4.55 6.38
N VAL A 31 2.90 4.04 6.38
CA VAL A 31 1.88 4.30 5.37
C VAL A 31 0.52 4.47 6.03
N LEU A 32 -0.29 5.37 5.48
CA LEU A 32 -1.69 5.58 5.79
C LEU A 32 -2.48 5.53 4.48
N VAL A 33 -3.54 4.73 4.46
CA VAL A 33 -4.57 4.77 3.43
C VAL A 33 -5.90 4.98 4.13
N SER A 34 -6.67 5.98 3.68
CA SER A 34 -8.00 6.28 4.19
C SER A 34 -8.94 6.55 3.03
N ALA A 35 -10.11 5.92 3.03
CA ALA A 35 -11.12 6.06 1.98
C ALA A 35 -12.48 6.46 2.58
N ALA A 36 -13.20 7.31 1.86
CA ALA A 36 -14.57 7.70 2.18
C ALA A 36 -15.50 7.25 1.05
N ALA A 37 -16.61 6.62 1.42
CA ALA A 37 -17.63 6.13 0.48
C ALA A 37 -19.03 6.19 1.13
N PHE A 38 -20.07 6.12 0.31
CA PHE A 38 -21.47 6.12 0.77
C PHE A 38 -21.81 4.89 1.62
N HIS A 39 -21.19 3.75 1.30
CA HIS A 39 -21.34 2.51 2.02
C HIS A 39 -19.97 2.00 2.48
N ARG A 40 -19.96 1.31 3.61
CA ARG A 40 -18.69 0.93 4.28
C ARG A 40 -17.86 -0.06 3.45
N ARG A 41 -18.50 -0.82 2.55
CA ARG A 41 -17.85 -1.95 1.90
C ARG A 41 -16.83 -1.47 0.87
N GLU A 42 -17.22 -0.47 0.10
CA GLU A 42 -16.45 0.22 -0.92
C GLU A 42 -15.24 0.90 -0.30
N ALA A 43 -15.40 1.54 0.87
CA ALA A 43 -14.27 2.11 1.60
C ALA A 43 -13.28 1.05 2.08
N ILE A 44 -13.77 -0.08 2.62
CA ILE A 44 -12.90 -1.19 3.08
C ILE A 44 -12.16 -1.83 1.91
N GLU A 45 -12.87 -2.13 0.83
CA GLU A 45 -12.30 -2.77 -0.37
C GLU A 45 -11.31 -1.84 -1.09
N ALA A 46 -11.57 -0.53 -1.12
CA ALA A 46 -10.63 0.44 -1.69
C ALA A 46 -9.33 0.57 -0.88
N VAL A 47 -9.41 0.51 0.45
CA VAL A 47 -8.21 0.51 1.31
C VAL A 47 -7.39 -0.76 1.04
N ASP A 48 -8.04 -1.92 0.94
CA ASP A 48 -7.39 -3.20 0.67
C ASP A 48 -6.73 -3.21 -0.73
N PHE A 49 -7.47 -2.76 -1.75
CA PHE A 49 -6.98 -2.59 -3.12
C PHE A 49 -5.73 -1.69 -3.20
N ALA A 50 -5.78 -0.53 -2.56
CA ALA A 50 -4.64 0.39 -2.57
C ALA A 50 -3.42 -0.18 -1.83
N MET A 51 -3.64 -0.88 -0.70
CA MET A 51 -2.55 -1.51 0.05
C MET A 51 -1.86 -2.62 -0.74
N ASP A 52 -2.60 -3.42 -1.51
CA ASP A 52 -2.00 -4.46 -2.36
C ASP A 52 -1.19 -3.89 -3.50
N HIS A 53 -1.67 -2.83 -4.17
CA HIS A 53 -0.90 -2.15 -5.22
C HIS A 53 0.38 -1.53 -4.66
N LEU A 54 0.29 -0.87 -3.49
CA LEU A 54 1.46 -0.28 -2.83
C LEU A 54 2.53 -1.32 -2.45
N LYS A 55 2.14 -2.57 -2.16
CA LYS A 55 3.05 -3.66 -1.81
C LYS A 55 3.55 -4.46 -3.02
N GLY A 56 2.69 -4.70 -4.00
CA GLY A 56 2.97 -5.55 -5.16
C GLY A 56 3.69 -4.84 -6.31
N ASP A 57 3.30 -3.60 -6.64
CA ASP A 57 3.88 -2.85 -7.76
C ASP A 57 5.27 -2.24 -7.43
N SER A 58 5.80 -2.52 -6.24
CA SER A 58 7.17 -2.19 -5.83
C SER A 58 7.58 -0.73 -6.08
N TRP A 59 6.71 0.21 -5.70
CA TRP A 59 7.00 1.65 -5.85
C TRP A 59 8.09 2.17 -4.90
N PHE A 60 8.43 1.39 -3.87
CA PHE A 60 9.43 1.75 -2.88
C PHE A 60 10.40 0.59 -2.67
N TRP A 61 11.70 0.92 -2.60
CA TRP A 61 12.73 -0.02 -2.18
C TRP A 61 13.00 0.14 -0.69
N LYS A 62 12.86 -0.97 0.04
CA LYS A 62 13.14 -0.99 1.47
C LYS A 62 14.47 -1.70 1.72
N ARG A 63 15.31 -1.08 2.52
CA ARG A 63 16.57 -1.66 3.02
C ARG A 63 16.52 -1.69 4.54
N GLU A 64 16.95 -2.78 5.13
CA GLU A 64 17.05 -2.92 6.58
C GLU A 64 18.50 -3.03 7.02
N LYS A 65 18.79 -2.49 8.21
CA LYS A 65 20.10 -2.60 8.84
C LYS A 65 20.06 -3.73 9.87
N ARG A 66 20.94 -4.71 9.69
CA ARG A 66 21.18 -5.84 10.59
C ARG A 66 22.62 -5.76 11.10
N GLU A 67 23.00 -6.70 11.97
CA GLU A 67 24.36 -6.76 12.55
C GLU A 67 25.45 -6.87 11.48
N ASP A 68 25.15 -7.55 10.37
CA ASP A 68 26.03 -7.79 9.23
C ASP A 68 25.99 -6.69 8.15
N GLY A 69 25.16 -5.65 8.33
CA GLY A 69 25.11 -4.50 7.44
C GLY A 69 23.72 -4.20 6.87
N TRP A 70 23.69 -3.61 5.68
CA TRP A 70 22.44 -3.22 5.02
C TRP A 70 22.03 -4.27 3.98
N GLN A 71 20.78 -4.72 4.05
CA GLN A 71 20.22 -5.70 3.13
C GLN A 71 18.93 -5.17 2.50
N TRP A 72 18.77 -5.38 1.19
CA TRP A 72 17.53 -5.05 0.48
C TRP A 72 16.46 -6.08 0.80
N ILE A 73 15.24 -5.60 0.98
CA ILE A 73 14.09 -6.46 1.22
C ILE A 73 13.42 -6.73 -0.12
N GLU A 74 13.40 -8.00 -0.51
CA GLU A 74 12.73 -8.46 -1.72
C GLU A 74 11.22 -8.61 -1.49
N PRO A 75 10.39 -8.32 -2.53
CA PRO A 75 8.98 -8.66 -2.53
C PRO A 75 8.74 -10.16 -2.31
N ARG A 76 7.61 -10.52 -1.72
CA ARG A 76 7.22 -11.91 -1.46
C ARG A 76 6.25 -12.39 -2.53
N GLU A 77 6.20 -13.69 -2.78
CA GLU A 77 5.20 -14.30 -3.69
C GLU A 77 3.76 -13.89 -3.34
N ARG A 78 3.48 -13.74 -2.04
CA ARG A 78 2.18 -13.28 -1.56
C ARG A 78 1.82 -11.87 -2.03
N ASP A 79 2.78 -10.95 -2.09
CA ASP A 79 2.52 -9.57 -2.55
C ASP A 79 2.05 -9.58 -4.02
N HIS A 80 2.60 -10.48 -4.84
CA HIS A 80 2.16 -10.68 -6.22
C HIS A 80 0.78 -11.35 -6.32
N ALA A 81 0.50 -12.36 -5.49
CA ALA A 81 -0.80 -13.03 -5.47
C ALA A 81 -1.92 -12.09 -4.99
N ASP A 82 -1.67 -11.30 -3.95
CA ASP A 82 -2.62 -10.32 -3.42
C ASP A 82 -2.88 -9.23 -4.47
N LEU A 83 -1.87 -8.80 -5.24
CA LEU A 83 -2.07 -7.88 -6.36
C LEU A 83 -2.90 -8.50 -7.51
N ALA A 84 -2.64 -9.76 -7.86
CA ALA A 84 -3.28 -10.44 -8.99
C ALA A 84 -4.79 -10.61 -8.82
N ARG A 85 -5.32 -10.60 -7.58
CA ARG A 85 -6.76 -10.73 -7.32
C ARG A 85 -7.60 -9.53 -7.80
N TRP A 86 -6.95 -8.43 -8.20
CA TRP A 86 -7.60 -7.20 -8.66
C TRP A 86 -7.64 -7.05 -10.19
N GLN A 87 -7.05 -8.00 -10.92
CA GLN A 87 -7.21 -8.15 -12.38
C GLN A 87 -8.59 -8.71 -12.71
#